data_AF-A0A1M4YVR3-F1
#
_entry.id   AF-A0A1M4YVR3-F1
#
_cell.length_a   1.000
_cell.length_b   1.000
_cell.length_c   1.000
_cell.angle_alpha   90.00
_cell.angle_beta   90.00
_cell.angle_gamma   90.00
#
_symmetry.space_group_name_H-M   'P 1'
#
loop_
_entity.id
_entity.type
_entity.pdbx_description
1 polymer ?
#
loop_
_entity_poly.entity_id
_entity_poly.type
_entity_poly.pdbx_seq_one_letter_code
_entity_poly.pdbx_strand_id
1 'polypeptide(L)' 'MEDLYNRLTAFPDTYFGFVMGVMIYVKQKPDRLKKVMEYLNSSNNLTSSDVVEFIASQPDFHEFDEPSDGQVIR' A
#
# COMPACT_ATOMS: atom_id res chain seq x y z
N MET A 1 3.63 -9.48 4.76
CA MET A 1 3.13 -9.41 3.35
C MET A 1 1.91 -10.29 3.17
N GLU A 2 1.94 -11.55 3.60
CA GLU A 2 0.76 -12.44 3.56
C GLU A 2 -0.43 -11.88 4.35
N ASP A 3 -0.21 -11.39 5.57
CA ASP A 3 -1.28 -10.78 6.38
C ASP A 3 -1.93 -9.57 5.70
N LEU A 4 -1.12 -8.72 5.06
CA LEU A 4 -1.63 -7.59 4.29
C LEU A 4 -2.50 -8.08 3.13
N TYR A 5 -2.02 -9.05 2.36
CA TYR A 5 -2.77 -9.63 1.26
C TYR A 5 -4.12 -10.17 1.73
N ASN A 6 -4.11 -11.01 2.79
CA ASN A 6 -5.32 -11.59 3.37
C ASN A 6 -6.31 -10.51 3.83
N ARG A 7 -5.81 -9.44 4.46
CA ARG A 7 -6.63 -8.31 4.89
C ARG A 7 -7.26 -7.57 3.72
N LEU A 8 -6.51 -7.29 2.66
CA LEU A 8 -7.01 -6.58 1.47
C LEU A 8 -8.01 -7.40 0.66
N THR A 9 -7.82 -8.72 0.58
CA THR A 9 -8.75 -9.62 -0.14
C THR A 9 -10.03 -9.93 0.64
N ALA A 10 -10.07 -9.60 1.93
CA ALA A 10 -11.27 -9.78 2.76
C ALA A 10 -12.31 -8.66 2.58
N PHE A 11 -11.96 -7.57 1.87
CA PHE A 11 -12.85 -6.44 1.68
C PHE A 11 -14.00 -6.83 0.72
N PRO A 12 -15.28 -6.52 1.03
CA PRO A 12 -16.41 -6.89 0.17
C PRO A 12 -16.34 -6.27 -1.22
N ASP A 13 -15.70 -5.11 -1.35
CA ASP A 13 -15.52 -4.34 -2.59
C ASP A 13 -14.12 -4.48 -3.19
N THR A 14 -13.37 -5.52 -2.80
CA THR A 14 -11.99 -5.73 -3.27
C THR A 14 -11.93 -6.00 -4.77
N TYR A 15 -10.88 -5.50 -5.41
CA TYR A 15 -10.56 -5.77 -6.81
C TYR A 15 -9.05 -5.86 -7.01
N PHE A 16 -8.63 -6.58 -8.06
CA PHE A 16 -7.22 -6.90 -8.29
C PHE A 16 -6.31 -5.65 -8.33
N GLY A 17 -6.75 -4.58 -9.01
CA GLY A 17 -5.99 -3.33 -9.11
C GLY A 17 -5.73 -2.66 -7.76
N PHE A 18 -6.72 -2.68 -6.86
CA PHE A 18 -6.57 -2.20 -5.49
C PHE A 18 -5.52 -3.00 -4.72
N VAL A 19 -5.68 -4.33 -4.69
CA VAL A 19 -4.75 -5.21 -3.94
C VAL A 19 -3.32 -5.02 -4.45
N MET A 20 -3.11 -5.03 -5.76
CA MET A 20 -1.79 -4.84 -6.35
C MET A 20 -1.23 -3.43 -6.10
N GLY A 21 -2.06 -2.39 -6.22
CA GLY A 21 -1.66 -1.00 -5.97
C GLY A 21 -1.15 -0.81 -4.54
N VAL A 22 -1.90 -1.30 -3.55
CA VAL A 22 -1.49 -1.23 -2.14
C VAL A 22 -0.21 -2.04 -1.91
N MET A 23 -0.13 -3.25 -2.46
CA MET A 23 1.04 -4.13 -2.32
C MET A 23 2.31 -3.53 -2.94
N ILE A 24 2.20 -2.81 -4.06
CA ILE A 24 3.33 -2.09 -4.67
C ILE A 24 3.72 -0.88 -3.82
N TYR A 25 2.73 -0.09 -3.38
CA TYR A 25 2.97 1.10 -2.56
C TYR A 25 3.75 0.79 -1.28
N VAL A 26 3.35 -0.25 -0.54
CA VAL A 26 4.01 -0.63 0.72
C VAL A 26 5.40 -1.24 0.53
N LYS A 27 5.70 -1.79 -0.65
CA LYS A 27 6.99 -2.41 -0.94
C LYS A 27 8.11 -1.39 -1.19
N GLN A 28 7.75 -0.17 -1.58
CA GLN A 28 8.72 0.90 -1.82
C GLN A 28 9.39 1.30 -0.50
N LYS A 29 8.60 1.50 0.57
CA LYS A 29 9.15 1.95 1.87
C LYS A 29 8.67 1.09 3.03
N PRO A 30 9.57 0.55 3.89
CA PRO A 30 9.18 -0.26 5.05
C PRO A 30 8.14 0.41 5.96
N ASP A 31 8.25 1.73 6.16
CA ASP A 31 7.33 2.48 7.01
C ASP A 31 5.90 2.52 6.48
N ARG A 32 5.70 2.42 5.16
CA ARG A 32 4.37 2.39 4.54
C ARG A 32 3.59 1.14 4.92
N LEU A 33 4.26 -0.01 5.00
CA LEU A 33 3.63 -1.25 5.45
C LEU A 33 3.08 -1.08 6.87
N LYS A 34 3.88 -0.51 7.77
CA LYS A 34 3.47 -0.26 9.16
C LYS A 34 2.23 0.63 9.22
N LYS A 35 2.28 1.80 8.56
CA LYS A 35 1.16 2.76 8.53
C LYS A 35 -0.12 2.16 7.95
N VAL A 36 -0.03 1.42 6.83
CA VAL A 36 -1.18 0.77 6.21
C VAL A 36 -1.77 -0.31 7.13
N MET A 37 -0.94 -1.15 7.75
CA MET A 37 -1.42 -2.18 8.68
C MET A 37 -2.07 -1.56 9.93
N GLU A 38 -1.52 -0.48 10.48
CA GLU A 38 -2.12 0.26 11.59
C GLU A 38 -3.49 0.83 11.21
N TYR A 39 -3.61 1.44 10.03
CA TYR A 39 -4.89 1.93 9.52
C TYR A 39 -5.91 0.80 9.32
N LEU A 40 -5.51 -0.30 8.67
CA LEU A 40 -6.36 -1.46 8.44
C LEU A 40 -6.85 -2.11 9.74
N ASN A 41 -6.06 -2.07 10.81
CA ASN A 41 -6.41 -2.62 12.11
C ASN A 41 -7.24 -1.66 12.98
N SER A 42 -7.38 -0.39 12.60
CA SER A 42 -8.17 0.60 13.34
C SER A 42 -9.68 0.38 13.23
N SER A 43 -10.13 -0.29 12.17
CA SER A 43 -11.54 -0.55 11.89
C SER A 43 -11.72 -1.84 11.07
N ASN A 44 -12.84 -2.53 11.30
CA ASN A 44 -13.25 -3.69 10.49
C ASN A 44 -14.28 -3.32 9.41
N ASN A 45 -14.65 -2.04 9.30
CA ASN A 45 -15.67 -1.55 8.37
C ASN A 45 -15.08 -0.60 7.32
N LEU A 46 -13.89 -0.93 6.82
CA LEU A 46 -13.21 -0.16 5.78
C LEU A 46 -13.61 -0.67 4.39
N THR A 47 -13.67 0.24 3.44
CA THR A 47 -13.81 -0.02 2.01
C THR A 47 -12.47 0.16 1.30
N SER A 48 -12.37 -0.35 0.07
CA SER A 48 -11.18 -0.14 -0.75
C SER A 48 -10.90 1.35 -0.98
N SER A 49 -11.95 2.18 -1.05
CA SER A 49 -11.84 3.63 -1.22
C SER A 49 -11.24 4.32 0.01
N ASP A 50 -11.64 3.92 1.22
CA ASP A 50 -11.07 4.48 2.47
C ASP A 50 -9.56 4.25 2.55
N VAL A 51 -9.11 3.06 2.15
CA VAL A 51 -7.69 2.71 2.12
C VAL A 51 -6.93 3.51 1.07
N VAL A 52 -7.53 3.73 -0.11
CA VAL A 52 -6.93 4.57 -1.15
C VAL A 52 -6.81 6.02 -0.69
N GLU A 53 -7.85 6.56 -0.04
CA GLU A 53 -7.83 7.92 0.52
C GLU A 53 -6.76 8.05 1.60
N PHE A 54 -6.66 7.07 2.50
CA PHE A 54 -5.59 7.03 3.50
C PHE A 54 -4.20 7.05 2.87
N ILE A 55 -3.96 6.21 1.86
CA ILE A 55 -2.67 6.13 1.15
C ILE A 55 -2.36 7.46 0.45
N ALA A 56 -3.33 8.04 -0.26
CA ALA A 56 -3.17 9.30 -0.98
C ALA A 56 -2.93 10.49 -0.03
N SER A 57 -3.40 10.41 1.22
CA SER A 57 -3.16 11.43 2.25
C SER A 57 -1.76 11.38 2.89
N GLN A 58 -0.98 10.32 2.64
CA GLN A 58 0.35 10.20 3.24
C GLN A 58 1.29 11.26 2.65
N PRO A 59 2.10 11.95 3.48
CA PRO A 59 2.98 13.01 3.01
C PRO A 59 4.01 12.51 1.99
N ASP A 60 4.40 11.23 2.10
CA ASP A 60 5.36 10.58 1.22
C ASP A 60 4.71 9.90 0.00
N PHE A 61 3.42 10.12 -0.28
CA PHE A 61 2.69 9.40 -1.34
C PHE A 61 3.33 9.54 -2.74
N HIS A 62 3.84 10.73 -3.06
CA HIS A 62 4.50 11.03 -4.33
C HIS A 62 6.01 10.74 -4.33
N GLU A 63 6.56 10.27 -3.21
CA GLU A 63 7.97 9.89 -3.14
C GLU A 63 8.13 8.48 -3.71
N PHE A 64 8.74 8.40 -4.88
CA PHE A 64 9.19 7.12 -5.42
C PHE A 64 10.61 6.87 -4.93
N ASP A 65 10.96 5.61 -4.67
CA ASP A 65 12.38 5.28 -4.47
C ASP A 65 13.11 5.69 -5.76
N GLU A 66 14.09 6.59 -5.63
CA GLU A 66 15.00 6.84 -6.73
C GLU A 66 15.66 5.50 -7.08
N PRO A 67 15.65 5.08 -8.36
CA PRO A 67 16.45 3.93 -8.75
C PRO A 67 17.87 4.23 -8.32
N SER A 68 18.43 3.38 -7.45
CA SER A 68 19.81 3.51 -7.00
C SER A 68 20.70 3.66 -8.23
N ASP A 69 21.26 4.85 -8.38
CA ASP A 69 22.13 5.26 -9.48
C ASP A 69 23.22 4.20 -9.67
N GLY A 70 23.14 3.40 -10.75
CA GLY A 70 24.01 2.23 -10.86
C GLY A 70 23.77 1.23 -12.00
N GLN A 71 22.68 1.28 -12.77
CA GLN A 71 22.62 0.57 -14.05
C GLN A 71 22.99 1.51 -15.20
N VAL A 72 24.29 1.81 -15.27
CA VAL A 72 24.93 2.20 -16.53
C VAL A 72 24.82 0.99 -17.45
N ILE A 73 23.86 1.02 -18.38
CA ILE A 73 23.85 0.09 -19.51
C ILE A 73 25.09 0.43 -20.34
N ARG A 74 26.11 -0.43 -20.27
CA ARG A 74 27.20 -0.49 -21.25
C ARG A 74 26.82 -1.49 -22.33
#